data_AF-X1SE21-F1
#
_entry.id   AF-X1SE21-F1
#
_cell.length_a   1.000
_cell.length_b   1.000
_cell.length_c   1.000
_cell.angle_alpha   90.00
_cell.angle_beta   90.00
_cell.angle_gamma   90.00
#
_symmetry.space_group_name_H-M   'P 1'
#
loop_
_entity.id
_entity.type
_entity.pdbx_description
1 polymer ?
#
loop_
_entity_poly.entity_id
_entity_poly.type
_entity_poly.pdbx_seq_one_letter_code
_entity_poly.pdbx_strand_id
1 'polypeptide(L)'
;MASFQEHLNQAKENLKFLEQVNQNLNNFWDWQVTVCFYVAIHLVNAHIAKTLNLHYRMHHEVKNAINPYRELSPTKFTEEIFTSYMKLKGLSKRSRYLTKEVDDTTSETVYFTYDKHLARAIRHLDIIVNYLADLHNFIINPVKITCLEIKSKENLKYFIKA
;
A
#
# COMPACT_ATOMS: atom_id res chain seq x y z
N MET A 1 15.53 -1.01 16.01
CA MET A 1 14.31 -1.12 15.18
C MET A 1 14.48 -0.20 13.99
N ALA A 2 13.81 -0.47 12.87
CA ALA A 2 14.03 0.30 11.64
C ALA A 2 13.59 1.76 11.79
N SER A 3 14.49 2.66 11.47
CA SER A 3 14.32 4.10 11.37
C SER A 3 13.43 4.50 10.19
N PHE A 4 13.08 5.79 10.13
CA PHE A 4 12.41 6.38 8.96
C PHE A 4 13.12 6.02 7.65
N GLN A 5 14.46 6.17 7.61
CA GLN A 5 15.23 5.97 6.38
C GLN A 5 15.28 4.49 5.97
N GLU A 6 15.41 3.57 6.93
CA GLU A 6 15.41 2.13 6.65
C GLU A 6 14.06 1.67 6.10
N HIS A 7 12.95 2.17 6.67
CA HIS A 7 11.62 1.91 6.12
C HIS A 7 11.40 2.53 4.74
N LEU A 8 11.85 3.77 4.52
CA LEU A 8 11.77 4.40 3.20
C LEU A 8 12.57 3.64 2.16
N ASN A 9 13.77 3.16 2.51
CA ASN A 9 14.59 2.35 1.62
C ASN A 9 13.88 1.03 1.28
N GLN A 10 13.31 0.34 2.26
CA GLN A 10 12.56 -0.90 2.01
C GLN A 10 11.34 -0.66 1.10
N ALA A 11 10.62 0.46 1.28
CA ALA A 11 9.52 0.84 0.38
C ALA A 11 10.00 1.05 -1.06
N LYS A 12 11.16 1.70 -1.25
CA LYS A 12 11.77 1.92 -2.58
C LYS A 12 12.21 0.61 -3.24
N GLU A 13 12.83 -0.29 -2.50
CA GLU A 13 13.20 -1.62 -3.02
C GLU A 13 11.96 -2.45 -3.39
N ASN A 14 10.89 -2.38 -2.59
CA ASN A 14 9.62 -3.03 -2.92
C ASN A 14 8.97 -2.44 -4.19
N LEU A 15 9.10 -1.13 -4.44
CA LEU A 15 8.62 -0.53 -5.70
C LEU A 15 9.41 -1.00 -6.92
N LYS A 16 10.74 -1.11 -6.81
CA LYS A 16 11.58 -1.69 -7.86
C LYS A 16 11.20 -3.15 -8.13
N PHE A 17 10.99 -3.92 -7.06
CA PHE A 17 10.52 -5.30 -7.17
C PHE A 17 9.15 -5.39 -7.86
N LEU A 18 8.21 -4.51 -7.50
CA LEU A 18 6.91 -4.44 -8.16
C LEU A 18 7.04 -4.19 -9.66
N GLU A 19 7.87 -3.22 -10.06
CA GLU A 19 8.16 -2.92 -11.47
C GLU A 19 8.67 -4.17 -12.19
N GLN A 20 9.70 -4.81 -11.64
CA GLN A 20 10.34 -5.97 -12.25
C GLN A 20 9.38 -7.16 -12.38
N VAL A 21 8.60 -7.45 -11.33
CA VAL A 21 7.61 -8.53 -11.38
C VAL A 21 6.52 -8.20 -12.40
N ASN A 22 6.00 -6.98 -12.40
CA ASN A 22 4.95 -6.60 -13.35
C ASN A 22 5.41 -6.68 -14.81
N GLN A 23 6.65 -6.27 -15.10
CA GLN A 23 7.19 -6.27 -16.46
C GLN A 23 7.59 -7.66 -16.97
N ASN A 24 8.04 -8.57 -16.09
CA ASN A 24 8.55 -9.88 -16.49
C ASN A 24 7.58 -11.05 -16.20
N LEU A 25 6.68 -10.87 -15.23
CA LEU A 25 5.84 -11.92 -14.64
C LEU A 25 4.41 -11.41 -14.49
N ASN A 26 3.76 -11.12 -15.62
CA ASN A 26 2.49 -10.40 -15.63
C ASN A 26 1.34 -11.12 -14.91
N ASN A 27 1.30 -12.44 -14.79
CA ASN A 27 0.13 -13.13 -14.22
C ASN A 27 0.12 -13.32 -12.69
N PHE A 28 1.13 -12.81 -11.96
CA PHE A 28 1.25 -12.97 -10.50
C PHE A 28 0.57 -11.82 -9.74
N TRP A 29 -0.74 -11.66 -9.95
CA TRP A 29 -1.53 -10.55 -9.40
C TRP A 29 -1.57 -10.51 -7.88
N ASP A 30 -1.59 -11.68 -7.25
CA ASP A 30 -1.53 -11.86 -5.81
C ASP A 30 -0.24 -11.25 -5.21
N TRP A 31 0.90 -11.54 -5.82
CA TRP A 31 2.20 -10.99 -5.43
C TRP A 31 2.29 -9.50 -5.70
N GLN A 32 1.86 -9.04 -6.88
CA GLN A 32 1.89 -7.61 -7.21
C GLN A 32 1.03 -6.78 -6.23
N VAL A 33 -0.20 -7.24 -5.89
CA VAL A 33 -1.05 -6.61 -4.86
C VAL A 33 -0.40 -6.67 -3.47
N THR A 34 0.23 -7.79 -3.13
CA THR A 34 0.90 -7.95 -1.82
C THR A 34 2.06 -6.97 -1.68
N VAL A 35 2.87 -6.79 -2.72
CA VAL A 35 3.96 -5.84 -2.76
C VAL A 35 3.45 -4.40 -2.61
N CYS A 36 2.34 -4.04 -3.26
CA CYS A 36 1.73 -2.72 -3.08
C CYS A 36 1.43 -2.42 -1.60
N PHE A 37 0.87 -3.38 -0.86
CA PHE A 37 0.63 -3.21 0.57
C PHE A 37 1.93 -3.13 1.38
N TYR A 38 2.96 -3.89 1.01
CA TYR A 38 4.26 -3.83 1.68
C TYR A 38 4.98 -2.50 1.44
N VAL A 39 4.82 -1.87 0.28
CA VAL A 39 5.25 -0.49 0.10
C VAL A 39 4.52 0.43 1.08
N ALA A 40 3.19 0.37 1.12
CA ALA A 40 2.38 1.24 1.97
C ALA A 40 2.70 1.07 3.47
N ILE A 41 2.81 -0.16 3.99
CA ILE A 41 3.09 -0.38 5.41
C ILE A 41 4.48 0.13 5.81
N HIS A 42 5.49 0.02 4.94
CA HIS A 42 6.79 0.58 5.21
C HIS A 42 6.76 2.11 5.23
N LEU A 43 6.07 2.75 4.30
CA LEU A 43 5.91 4.21 4.32
C LEU A 43 5.14 4.69 5.56
N VAL A 44 4.09 3.97 5.96
CA VAL A 44 3.34 4.29 7.19
C VAL A 44 4.19 4.10 8.44
N ASN A 45 4.95 3.01 8.53
CA ASN A 45 5.86 2.79 9.65
C ASN A 45 7.00 3.82 9.67
N ALA A 46 7.48 4.27 8.49
CA ALA A 46 8.41 5.39 8.42
C ALA A 46 7.81 6.65 9.07
N HIS A 47 6.58 7.00 8.68
CA HIS A 47 5.87 8.13 9.29
C HIS A 47 5.75 8.00 10.81
N ILE A 48 5.32 6.84 11.31
CA ILE A 48 5.17 6.60 12.75
C ILE A 48 6.52 6.70 13.48
N ALA A 49 7.57 6.10 12.92
CA ALA A 49 8.91 6.17 13.50
C ALA A 49 9.43 7.62 13.56
N LYS A 50 9.19 8.41 12.50
CA LYS A 50 9.61 9.83 12.46
C LYS A 50 8.81 10.72 13.41
N THR A 51 7.52 10.46 13.58
CA THR A 51 6.62 11.31 14.37
C THR A 51 6.62 10.97 15.86
N LEU A 52 6.72 9.68 16.22
CA LEU A 52 6.59 9.21 17.60
C LEU A 52 7.79 8.40 18.11
N ASN A 53 8.75 8.06 17.24
CA ASN A 53 9.82 7.11 17.57
C ASN A 53 9.29 5.75 18.09
N LEU A 54 8.13 5.34 17.57
CA LEU A 54 7.49 4.06 17.85
C LEU A 54 7.63 3.12 16.67
N HIS A 55 7.66 1.82 16.95
CA HIS A 55 7.91 0.79 15.96
C HIS A 55 6.96 -0.39 16.17
N TYR A 56 5.85 -0.39 15.44
CA TYR A 56 4.85 -1.43 15.57
C TYR A 56 5.22 -2.69 14.80
N ARG A 57 4.87 -3.85 15.37
CA ARG A 57 5.08 -5.16 14.74
C ARG A 57 3.78 -5.75 14.22
N MET A 58 2.64 -5.27 14.72
CA MET A 58 1.34 -5.83 14.40
C MET A 58 0.51 -4.84 13.57
N HIS A 59 -0.18 -5.35 12.54
CA HIS A 59 -1.02 -4.53 11.66
C HIS A 59 -2.16 -3.80 12.37
N HIS A 60 -2.62 -4.29 13.53
CA HIS A 60 -3.67 -3.62 14.30
C HIS A 60 -3.13 -2.40 15.07
N GLU A 61 -1.88 -2.44 15.51
CA GLU A 61 -1.21 -1.31 16.17
C GLU A 61 -1.01 -0.17 15.17
N VAL A 62 -0.53 -0.50 13.97
CA VAL A 62 -0.39 0.47 12.87
C VAL A 62 -1.75 1.11 12.55
N LYS A 63 -2.80 0.30 12.35
CA LYS A 63 -4.18 0.78 12.13
C LYS A 63 -4.62 1.76 13.23
N ASN A 64 -4.36 1.41 14.48
CA ASN A 64 -4.73 2.23 15.63
C ASN A 64 -3.98 3.57 15.65
N ALA A 65 -2.69 3.58 15.31
CA ALA A 65 -1.88 4.79 15.28
C ALA A 65 -2.33 5.79 14.21
N ILE A 66 -2.71 5.31 13.02
CA ILE A 66 -3.12 6.17 11.90
C ILE A 66 -4.62 6.49 11.86
N ASN A 67 -5.40 6.01 12.84
CA ASN A 67 -6.86 6.14 12.83
C ASN A 67 -7.31 7.61 12.97
N PRO A 68 -8.10 8.15 12.01
CA PRO A 68 -8.57 9.54 12.02
C PRO A 68 -9.42 9.89 13.25
N TYR A 69 -10.13 8.91 13.81
CA TYR A 69 -11.04 9.11 14.95
C TYR A 69 -10.32 9.09 16.31
N ARG A 70 -9.00 8.89 16.32
CA ARG A 70 -8.18 9.11 17.52
C ARG A 70 -7.66 10.53 17.50
N GLU A 71 -8.47 11.46 18.01
CA GLU A 71 -8.21 12.90 17.89
C GLU A 71 -6.82 13.32 18.37
N LEU A 72 -6.33 12.69 19.45
CA LEU A 72 -5.04 12.98 20.06
C LEU A 72 -3.86 12.24 19.41
N SER A 73 -4.08 11.39 18.40
CA SER A 73 -2.98 10.65 17.76
C SER A 73 -2.17 11.58 16.82
N PRO A 74 -0.86 11.80 17.08
CA PRO A 74 -0.04 12.67 16.23
C PRO A 74 0.24 12.08 14.85
N THR A 75 0.02 10.77 14.68
CA THR A 75 0.22 10.03 13.43
C THR A 75 -1.07 9.77 12.68
N LYS A 76 -2.20 10.37 13.11
CA LYS A 76 -3.48 10.15 12.44
C LYS A 76 -3.43 10.67 11.01
N PHE A 77 -4.08 9.94 10.12
CA PHE A 77 -4.31 10.39 8.76
C PHE A 77 -5.67 11.07 8.63
N THR A 78 -5.89 11.71 7.48
CA THR A 78 -7.26 12.05 7.04
C THR A 78 -8.04 10.77 6.74
N GLU A 79 -9.37 10.87 6.71
CA GLU A 79 -10.26 9.74 6.41
C GLU A 79 -9.95 9.11 5.04
N GLU A 80 -9.62 9.92 4.04
CA GLU A 80 -9.28 9.46 2.69
C GLU A 80 -8.03 8.57 2.67
N ILE A 81 -6.93 9.02 3.30
CA ILE A 81 -5.67 8.29 3.33
C ILE A 81 -5.82 7.03 4.18
N PHE A 82 -6.51 7.14 5.32
CA PHE A 82 -6.83 5.99 6.16
C PHE A 82 -7.66 4.94 5.40
N THR A 83 -8.69 5.37 4.68
CA THR A 83 -9.53 4.50 3.86
C THR A 83 -8.72 3.81 2.78
N SER A 84 -7.86 4.54 2.07
CA SER A 84 -6.97 3.95 1.05
C SER A 84 -6.03 2.90 1.63
N TYR A 85 -5.43 3.16 2.80
CA TYR A 85 -4.60 2.19 3.50
C TYR A 85 -5.40 0.93 3.90
N MET A 86 -6.61 1.11 4.44
CA MET A 86 -7.46 -0.01 4.85
C MET A 86 -7.95 -0.86 3.67
N LYS A 87 -8.29 -0.24 2.54
CA LYS A 87 -8.65 -0.95 1.31
C LYS A 87 -7.45 -1.74 0.77
N LEU A 88 -6.26 -1.15 0.77
CA LEU A 88 -5.05 -1.82 0.33
C LEU A 88 -4.66 -3.01 1.24
N LYS A 89 -4.83 -2.87 2.56
CA LYS A 89 -4.69 -3.96 3.52
C LYS A 89 -5.66 -5.12 3.23
N GLY A 90 -6.93 -4.80 2.94
CA GLY A 90 -7.95 -5.79 2.58
C GLY A 90 -7.62 -6.53 1.28
N LEU A 91 -7.16 -5.81 0.25
CA LEU A 91 -6.67 -6.40 -1.00
C LEU A 91 -5.49 -7.36 -0.77
N SER A 92 -4.50 -6.96 0.04
CA SER A 92 -3.38 -7.84 0.39
C SER A 92 -3.82 -9.06 1.20
N LYS A 93 -4.81 -8.92 2.10
CA LYS A 93 -5.38 -10.05 2.84
C LYS A 93 -6.03 -11.04 1.87
N ARG A 94 -6.87 -10.57 0.94
CA ARG A 94 -7.45 -11.38 -0.14
C ARG A 94 -6.37 -12.16 -0.89
N SER A 95 -5.34 -11.46 -1.38
CA SER A 95 -4.29 -12.08 -2.18
C SER A 95 -3.53 -13.20 -1.47
N ARG A 96 -3.32 -13.09 -0.16
CA ARG A 96 -2.53 -14.07 0.60
C ARG A 96 -3.35 -15.22 1.15
N TYR A 97 -4.62 -14.97 1.47
CA TYR A 97 -5.45 -15.93 2.21
C TYR A 97 -6.68 -16.40 1.44
N LEU A 98 -6.84 -15.95 0.19
CA LEU A 98 -7.98 -16.28 -0.68
C LEU A 98 -9.34 -15.95 -0.05
N THR A 99 -9.38 -14.90 0.78
CA THR A 99 -10.59 -14.45 1.49
C THR A 99 -11.21 -13.23 0.84
N LYS A 100 -12.43 -12.89 1.26
CA LYS A 100 -13.02 -11.59 0.96
C LYS A 100 -12.13 -10.47 1.54
N GLU A 101 -12.15 -9.29 0.91
CA GLU A 101 -11.37 -8.12 1.35
C GLU A 101 -11.88 -7.53 2.67
N VAL A 102 -13.15 -7.79 2.98
CA VAL A 102 -13.79 -7.44 4.24
C VAL A 102 -13.59 -8.60 5.20
N ASP A 103 -13.38 -8.29 6.49
CA ASP A 103 -13.29 -9.29 7.54
C ASP A 103 -14.63 -10.04 7.66
N ASP A 104 -14.68 -11.18 6.98
CA ASP A 104 -15.75 -12.16 7.05
C ASP A 104 -15.08 -13.51 7.28
N THR A 105 -15.07 -13.93 8.55
CA THR A 105 -14.48 -15.21 8.97
C THR A 105 -15.42 -16.39 8.73
N THR A 106 -16.60 -16.14 8.16
CA THR A 106 -17.67 -17.15 8.01
C THR A 106 -17.83 -17.63 6.58
N SER A 107 -17.24 -16.94 5.60
CA SER A 107 -17.35 -17.33 4.19
C SER A 107 -16.42 -18.48 3.84
N GLU A 108 -16.99 -19.57 3.35
CA GLU A 108 -16.26 -20.71 2.74
C GLU A 108 -15.87 -20.44 1.28
N THR A 109 -16.21 -19.26 0.74
CA THR A 109 -15.92 -18.93 -0.67
C THR A 109 -14.45 -18.59 -0.85
N VAL A 110 -13.83 -19.18 -1.87
CA VAL A 110 -12.45 -18.86 -2.29
C VAL A 110 -12.45 -17.62 -3.19
N TYR A 111 -11.56 -16.67 -2.89
CA TYR A 111 -11.50 -15.38 -3.55
C TYR A 111 -10.12 -15.12 -4.20
N PHE A 112 -10.00 -15.41 -5.50
CA PHE A 112 -8.77 -15.21 -6.25
C PHE A 112 -8.46 -13.74 -6.58
N THR A 113 -7.18 -13.43 -6.78
CA THR A 113 -6.71 -12.11 -7.21
C THR A 113 -6.59 -12.03 -8.73
N TYR A 114 -6.89 -10.86 -9.29
CA TYR A 114 -6.99 -10.60 -10.73
C TYR A 114 -6.50 -9.18 -11.00
N ASP A 115 -6.29 -8.82 -12.26
CA ASP A 115 -5.81 -7.50 -12.68
C ASP A 115 -6.64 -6.32 -12.11
N LYS A 116 -7.97 -6.46 -12.00
CA LYS A 116 -8.83 -5.43 -11.37
C LYS A 116 -8.46 -5.13 -9.91
N HIS A 117 -7.94 -6.12 -9.20
CA HIS A 117 -7.48 -5.97 -7.82
C HIS A 117 -6.13 -5.26 -7.78
N LEU A 118 -5.25 -5.54 -8.75
CA LEU A 118 -4.00 -4.80 -8.94
C LEU A 118 -4.28 -3.32 -9.25
N ALA A 119 -5.16 -3.02 -10.19
CA ALA A 119 -5.52 -1.63 -10.51
C ALA A 119 -6.04 -0.87 -9.28
N ARG A 120 -6.88 -1.51 -8.46
CA ARG A 120 -7.35 -0.92 -7.19
C ARG A 120 -6.20 -0.73 -6.19
N ALA A 121 -5.28 -1.69 -6.09
CA ALA A 121 -4.13 -1.59 -5.21
C ALA A 121 -3.20 -0.43 -5.61
N ILE A 122 -2.94 -0.27 -6.91
CA ILE A 122 -2.13 0.82 -7.46
C ILE A 122 -2.76 2.19 -7.16
N ARG A 123 -4.05 2.36 -7.41
CA ARG A 123 -4.76 3.62 -7.11
C ARG A 123 -4.65 4.01 -5.64
N HIS A 124 -4.90 3.06 -4.73
CA HIS A 124 -4.77 3.32 -3.30
C HIS A 124 -3.32 3.59 -2.89
N LEU A 125 -2.36 2.89 -3.50
CA LEU A 125 -0.95 3.13 -3.22
C LEU A 125 -0.50 4.50 -3.72
N ASP A 126 -0.93 4.95 -4.90
CA ASP A 126 -0.62 6.27 -5.45
C ASP A 126 -1.06 7.40 -4.50
N ILE A 127 -2.29 7.29 -3.97
CA ILE A 127 -2.84 8.22 -2.97
C ILE A 127 -1.94 8.26 -1.71
N ILE A 128 -1.55 7.10 -1.18
CA ILE A 128 -0.72 7.00 0.03
C ILE A 128 0.69 7.54 -0.22
N VAL A 129 1.30 7.18 -1.35
CA VAL A 129 2.64 7.62 -1.72
C VAL A 129 2.66 9.14 -1.90
N ASN A 130 1.69 9.70 -2.63
CA ASN A 130 1.59 11.14 -2.82
C ASN A 130 1.51 11.89 -1.50
N TYR A 131 0.59 11.47 -0.62
CA TYR A 131 0.43 12.09 0.69
C TYR A 131 1.70 12.03 1.54
N LEU A 132 2.34 10.86 1.63
CA LEU A 132 3.52 10.69 2.49
C LEU A 132 4.77 11.34 1.91
N ALA A 133 4.93 11.34 0.58
CA ALA A 133 6.02 12.01 -0.11
C ALA A 133 5.96 13.52 0.14
N ASP A 134 4.77 14.12 0.00
CA ASP A 134 4.56 15.54 0.25
C ASP A 134 4.72 15.87 1.74
N LEU A 135 4.15 15.06 2.64
CA LEU A 135 4.24 15.26 4.10
C LEU A 135 5.69 15.22 4.63
N HIS A 136 6.52 14.32 4.09
CA HIS A 136 7.88 14.09 4.58
C HIS A 136 8.98 14.62 3.67
N ASN A 137 8.60 15.27 2.56
CA ASN A 137 9.49 15.82 1.54
C ASN A 137 10.52 14.80 1.03
N PHE A 138 10.06 13.61 0.63
CA PHE A 138 10.91 12.61 -0.02
C PHE A 138 10.49 12.36 -1.47
N ILE A 139 11.44 11.88 -2.26
CA ILE A 139 11.23 11.56 -3.68
C ILE A 139 11.15 10.04 -3.87
N ILE A 140 10.15 9.62 -4.63
CA ILE A 140 9.99 8.29 -5.21
C ILE A 140 9.96 8.44 -6.72
N ASN A 141 10.76 7.62 -7.41
CA ASN A 141 10.76 7.59 -8.87
C ASN A 141 9.47 6.92 -9.37
N PRO A 142 8.85 7.43 -10.46
CA PRO A 142 7.72 6.76 -11.07
C PRO A 142 8.04 5.32 -11.47
N VAL A 143 7.08 4.43 -11.26
CA VAL A 143 7.17 3.00 -11.54
C VAL A 143 6.38 2.69 -12.81
N LYS A 144 6.98 1.95 -13.75
CA LYS A 144 6.29 1.47 -14.95
C LYS A 144 5.43 0.27 -14.63
N ILE A 145 4.15 0.35 -14.97
CA ILE A 145 3.19 -0.73 -14.74
C ILE A 145 2.35 -1.00 -15.98
N THR A 146 2.22 -2.28 -16.31
CA THR A 146 1.25 -2.86 -17.23
C THR A 146 0.06 -3.39 -16.43
N CYS A 147 -1.10 -2.76 -16.57
CA CYS A 147 -2.35 -3.19 -15.94
C CYS A 147 -3.51 -2.82 -16.88
N LEU A 148 -4.32 -3.79 -17.30
CA LEU A 148 -5.39 -3.59 -18.29
C LEU A 148 -6.49 -2.70 -17.73
N GLU A 149 -6.72 -2.82 -16.43
CA GLU A 149 -7.77 -2.11 -15.69
C GLU A 149 -7.36 -0.66 -15.31
N ILE A 150 -6.15 -0.21 -15.67
CA ILE A 150 -5.73 1.20 -15.58
C ILE A 150 -5.87 1.87 -16.95
N LYS A 151 -6.78 2.84 -17.02
CA LYS A 151 -7.05 3.59 -18.26
C LYS A 151 -5.94 4.60 -18.51
N SER A 152 -5.61 4.83 -19.78
CA SER A 152 -4.58 5.81 -20.19
C SER A 152 -4.89 7.26 -19.81
N LYS A 153 -6.14 7.57 -19.41
CA LYS A 153 -6.57 8.90 -18.94
C LYS A 153 -6.51 9.05 -17.41
N GLU A 154 -6.21 7.99 -16.67
CA GLU A 154 -6.06 8.08 -15.22
C GLU A 154 -4.76 8.81 -14.88
N ASN A 155 -4.86 9.81 -14.01
CA ASN A 155 -3.72 10.64 -13.60
C ASN A 155 -3.10 10.06 -12.32
N LEU A 156 -2.20 9.09 -12.48
CA LEU A 156 -1.43 8.50 -11.39
C LEU A 156 -0.03 9.12 -11.37
N LYS A 157 0.41 9.65 -10.21
CA LYS A 157 1.68 10.41 -10.11
C LYS A 157 2.90 9.49 -10.09
N TYR A 158 2.79 8.34 -9.43
CA TYR A 158 3.91 7.42 -9.20
C TYR A 158 3.83 6.12 -10.00
N PHE A 159 2.75 5.92 -10.77
CA PHE A 159 2.56 4.71 -11.58
C PHE A 159 2.24 5.11 -13.02
N ILE A 160 3.23 4.97 -13.89
CA ILE A 160 3.10 5.28 -15.31
C ILE A 160 2.81 4.01 -16.09
N LYS A 161 1.94 4.11 -17.10
CA LYS A 161 1.65 2.98 -17.97
C LYS A 161 2.90 2.63 -18.79
N ALA A 162 3.31 1.35 -18.71
CA ALA A 162 4.42 0.81 -19.49
C ALA A 162 4.07 0.62 -20.97
#